data_AF-A0A9X4J442-F1
#
_entry.id   AF-A0A9X4J442-F1
#
_cell.length_a   1.000
_cell.length_b   1.000
_cell.length_c   1.000
_cell.angle_alpha   90.00
_cell.angle_beta   90.00
_cell.angle_gamma   90.00
#
_symmetry.space_group_name_H-M   'P 1'
#
loop_
_entity.id
_entity.type
_entity.pdbx_description
1 polymer ?
#
loop_
_entity_poly.entity_id
_entity_poly.type
_entity_poly.pdbx_seq_one_letter_code
_entity_poly.pdbx_strand_id
1 'polypeptide(L)'
;MYQSQLLDAYKKAQNYVQDKQIAHDLNVQASRISEMRKGVRYISDEEAVFLAEQAGIDPELALLGCHADRNKNPRIKQLWEHIAKKHNGLGLRTISMGCGALTLAISTPKEAVLQCALYVLC
;
A
#
# COMPACT_ATOMS: atom_id res chain seq x y z
N MET A 1 12.55 15.33 -0.91
CA MET A 1 12.45 14.07 -0.15
C MET A 1 11.05 13.54 -0.36
N TYR A 2 10.88 12.24 -0.51
CA TYR A 2 9.56 11.60 -0.56
C TYR A 2 8.72 11.95 0.69
N GLN A 3 9.32 11.96 1.89
CA GLN A 3 8.57 12.26 3.12
C GLN A 3 7.89 13.64 3.12
N SER A 4 8.49 14.66 2.49
CA SER A 4 7.84 15.97 2.38
C SER A 4 6.65 15.94 1.42
N GLN A 5 6.76 15.16 0.35
CA GLN A 5 5.65 14.95 -0.60
C GLN A 5 4.50 14.20 0.05
N LEU A 6 4.79 13.22 0.91
CA LEU A 6 3.78 12.48 1.67
C LEU A 6 2.99 13.42 2.60
N LEU A 7 3.69 14.30 3.33
CA LEU A 7 3.06 15.32 4.17
C LEU A 7 2.21 16.30 3.36
N ASP A 8 2.68 16.75 2.19
CA ASP A 8 1.93 17.65 1.32
C ASP A 8 0.70 16.97 0.68
N ALA A 9 0.81 15.68 0.34
CA ALA A 9 -0.30 14.90 -0.18
C ALA A 9 -1.38 14.71 0.89
N TYR A 10 -1.00 14.36 2.11
CA TYR A 10 -1.91 14.28 3.24
C TYR A 10 -2.59 15.63 3.52
N LYS A 11 -1.81 16.70 3.53
CA LYS A 11 -2.33 18.07 3.71
C LYS A 11 -3.41 18.41 2.67
N LYS A 12 -3.18 18.04 1.41
CA LYS A 12 -4.12 18.25 0.32
C LYS A 12 -5.38 17.38 0.48
N ALA A 13 -5.23 16.11 0.85
CA ALA A 13 -6.35 15.19 1.05
C ALA A 13 -7.29 15.67 2.17
N GLN A 14 -6.71 16.16 3.27
CA GLN A 14 -7.48 16.67 4.41
C GLN A 14 -7.91 18.14 4.30
N ASN A 15 -7.60 18.81 3.17
CA ASN A 15 -7.85 20.24 2.98
C ASN A 15 -7.26 21.13 4.08
N TYR A 16 -6.08 20.78 4.58
CA TYR A 16 -5.40 21.54 5.62
C TYR A 16 -4.60 22.71 5.07
N VAL A 17 -4.58 23.81 5.82
CA VAL A 17 -3.82 25.01 5.47
C VAL A 17 -2.46 25.00 6.18
N GLN A 18 -2.40 24.42 7.39
CA GLN A 18 -1.22 24.51 8.25
C GLN A 18 -0.70 23.13 8.65
N ASP A 19 0.63 23.02 8.72
CA ASP A 19 1.32 21.79 9.14
C ASP A 19 1.07 21.44 10.62
N LYS A 20 0.65 22.43 11.43
CA LYS A 20 0.16 22.24 12.80
C LYS A 20 -1.00 21.23 12.86
N GLN A 21 -1.87 21.21 11.85
CA GLN A 21 -3.02 20.31 11.82
C GLN A 21 -2.56 18.86 11.63
N ILE A 22 -1.59 18.65 10.75
CA ILE A 22 -0.92 17.35 10.54
C ILE A 22 -0.23 16.88 11.83
N ALA A 23 0.44 17.81 12.53
CA ALA A 23 1.09 17.50 13.80
C ALA A 23 0.10 17.03 14.87
N HIS A 24 -1.08 17.66 14.92
CA HIS A 24 -2.14 17.30 15.84
C HIS A 24 -2.66 15.88 15.56
N ASP A 25 -2.90 15.55 14.29
CA ASP A 25 -3.43 14.23 13.91
C ASP A 25 -2.43 13.09 14.18
N LEU A 26 -1.14 13.36 13.96
CA LEU A 26 -0.06 12.43 14.27
C LEU A 26 0.30 12.40 15.77
N ASN A 27 -0.33 13.23 16.60
CA ASN A 27 -0.01 13.42 18.02
C ASN A 27 1.48 13.74 18.26
N VAL A 28 2.07 14.57 17.39
CA VAL A 28 3.46 15.04 17.48
C VAL A 28 3.54 16.54 17.65
N GLN A 29 4.67 17.02 18.18
CA GLN A 29 4.93 18.45 18.29
C GLN A 29 5.07 19.08 16.90
N ALA A 30 4.57 20.31 16.68
CA ALA A 30 4.64 20.97 15.37
C ALA A 30 6.08 21.14 14.82
N SER A 31 7.07 21.31 15.70
CA SER A 31 8.50 21.34 15.33
C SER A 31 8.95 20.06 14.60
N ARG A 32 8.37 18.91 14.97
CA ARG A 32 8.66 17.59 14.41
C ARG A 32 8.32 17.51 12.94
N ILE A 33 7.20 18.10 12.51
CA ILE A 33 6.81 18.15 11.09
C ILE A 33 7.84 18.96 10.29
N SER A 34 8.32 20.08 10.84
CA SER A 34 9.39 20.86 10.22
C SER A 34 10.71 20.08 10.16
N GLU A 35 11.08 19.34 11.20
CA GLU A 35 12.26 18.47 11.21
C GLU A 35 12.17 17.35 10.15
N MET A 36 10.98 16.75 10.00
CA MET A 36 10.69 15.75 8.97
C MET A 36 10.82 16.36 7.56
N ARG A 37 10.23 17.53 7.31
CA ARG A 37 10.38 18.22 6.01
C ARG A 37 11.83 18.52 5.65
N LYS A 38 12.65 18.86 6.66
CA LYS A 38 14.08 19.16 6.48
C LYS A 38 14.96 17.91 6.38
N GLY A 39 14.43 16.71 6.61
CA GLY A 39 15.22 15.48 6.61
C GLY A 39 16.10 15.29 7.84
N VAL A 40 15.90 16.09 8.89
CA VAL A 40 16.62 15.93 10.16
C VAL A 40 16.09 14.72 10.92
N ARG A 41 14.77 14.51 10.84
CA ARG A 41 14.06 13.34 11.37
C ARG A 41 13.35 12.63 10.22
N TYR A 42 13.16 11.32 10.37
CA TYR A 42 12.37 10.54 9.42
C TYR A 42 11.01 10.23 10.04
N ILE A 43 9.98 10.23 9.19
CA ILE A 43 8.64 9.71 9.50
C ILE A 43 8.78 8.22 9.86
N SER A 44 8.14 7.75 10.94
CA SER A 44 8.12 6.33 11.32
C SER A 44 7.29 5.50 10.34
N ASP A 45 7.39 4.18 10.42
CA ASP A 45 6.67 3.31 9.50
C ASP A 45 5.15 3.38 9.78
N GLU A 46 4.75 3.52 11.05
CA GLU A 46 3.35 3.72 11.45
C GLU A 46 2.81 5.08 11.00
N GLU A 47 3.59 6.16 11.19
CA GLU A 47 3.22 7.50 10.72
C GLU A 47 3.08 7.54 9.18
N ALA A 48 3.96 6.84 8.46
CA ALA A 48 3.91 6.77 7.00
C ALA A 48 2.67 6.04 6.48
N VAL A 49 2.31 4.91 7.11
CA VAL A 49 1.07 4.17 6.78
C VAL A 49 -0.16 5.03 7.05
N PHE A 50 -0.23 5.66 8.22
CA PHE A 50 -1.34 6.53 8.58
C PHE A 50 -1.53 7.68 7.56
N LEU A 51 -0.44 8.37 7.21
CA LEU A 51 -0.49 9.46 6.23
C LEU A 51 -0.92 8.96 4.85
N ALA A 52 -0.43 7.80 4.42
CA ALA A 52 -0.73 7.24 3.11
C ALA A 52 -2.19 6.83 2.96
N GLU A 53 -2.73 6.08 3.94
CA GLU A 53 -4.12 5.62 3.93
C GLU A 53 -5.10 6.79 3.84
N GLN A 54 -4.86 7.82 4.65
CA GLN A 54 -5.68 9.02 4.69
C GLN A 54 -5.49 9.92 3.46
N ALA A 55 -4.32 9.86 2.81
CA ALA A 55 -4.06 10.57 1.56
C ALA A 55 -4.54 9.83 0.30
N GLY A 56 -5.04 8.60 0.43
CA GLY A 56 -5.38 7.74 -0.71
C GLY A 56 -4.16 7.28 -1.51
N ILE A 57 -2.98 7.24 -0.88
CA ILE A 57 -1.74 6.72 -1.46
C ILE A 57 -1.58 5.26 -1.00
N ASP A 58 -1.07 4.40 -1.87
CA ASP A 58 -0.72 3.03 -1.51
C ASP A 58 0.29 3.01 -0.34
N PRO A 59 -0.05 2.45 0.83
CA PRO A 59 0.83 2.42 2.00
C PRO A 59 2.16 1.72 1.72
N GLU A 60 2.17 0.70 0.85
CA GLU A 60 3.39 -0.01 0.48
C GLU A 60 4.34 0.92 -0.28
N LEU A 61 3.80 1.70 -1.23
CA LEU A 61 4.57 2.68 -1.99
C LEU A 61 5.11 3.79 -1.07
N ALA A 62 4.31 4.21 -0.08
CA ALA A 62 4.73 5.20 0.89
C ALA A 62 5.91 4.74 1.75
N LEU A 63 5.86 3.50 2.24
CA LEU A 63 6.96 2.90 2.99
C LEU A 63 8.24 2.80 2.14
N LEU A 64 8.12 2.33 0.90
CA LEU A 64 9.26 2.24 -0.03
C LEU A 64 9.92 3.61 -0.25
N GLY A 65 9.12 4.65 -0.49
CA GLY A 65 9.61 6.02 -0.67
C GLY A 65 10.30 6.57 0.58
N CYS A 66 9.73 6.34 1.77
CA CYS A 66 10.33 6.71 3.05
C CYS A 66 11.66 5.99 3.30
N HIS A 67 11.78 4.70 2.97
CA HIS A 67 13.03 3.96 3.10
C HIS A 67 14.08 4.40 2.07
N ALA A 68 13.68 4.77 0.86
CA ALA A 68 14.59 5.32 -0.14
C ALA A 68 15.22 6.63 0.35
N ASP A 69 14.45 7.52 0.99
CA ASP A 69 14.95 8.77 1.56
C ASP A 69 15.97 8.55 2.70
N ARG A 70 15.75 7.54 3.55
CA ARG A 70 16.64 7.23 4.69
C ARG A 70 18.04 6.81 4.27
N ASN A 71 18.17 6.19 3.09
CA ASN A 71 19.42 5.61 2.63
C ASN A 71 20.27 6.63 1.87
N LYS A 72 21.52 6.85 2.27
CA LYS A 72 22.44 7.76 1.53
C LYS A 72 23.05 7.11 0.29
N ASN A 73 23.09 5.78 0.25
CA ASN A 73 23.71 5.03 -0.83
C ASN A 73 22.82 5.07 -2.09
N PRO A 74 23.31 5.64 -3.22
CA PRO A 74 22.51 5.76 -4.44
C PRO A 74 22.09 4.41 -5.03
N ARG A 75 22.90 3.35 -4.85
CA ARG A 75 22.56 1.99 -5.31
C ARG A 75 21.36 1.41 -4.56
N ILE A 76 21.29 1.66 -3.25
CA ILE A 76 20.17 1.19 -2.42
C ILE A 76 18.89 1.95 -2.78
N LYS A 77 18.98 3.27 -3.05
CA LYS A 77 17.84 4.06 -3.54
C LYS A 77 17.26 3.51 -4.84
N GLN A 78 18.12 3.22 -5.83
CA GLN A 78 17.70 2.64 -7.10
C GLN A 78 17.02 1.28 -6.93
N LEU A 79 17.49 0.46 -5.97
CA LEU A 79 16.84 -0.82 -5.69
C LEU A 79 15.41 -0.63 -5.14
N TRP A 80 15.21 0.31 -4.22
CA TRP A 80 13.87 0.64 -3.71
C TRP A 80 12.95 1.20 -4.79
N GLU A 81 13.45 2.08 -5.66
CA GLU A 81 12.69 2.59 -6.81
C GLU A 81 12.33 1.47 -7.81
N HIS A 82 13.22 0.51 -8.03
CA HIS A 82 12.94 -0.66 -8.86
C HIS A 82 11.85 -1.55 -8.25
N ILE A 83 11.86 -1.76 -6.94
CA ILE A 83 10.80 -2.50 -6.23
C ILE A 83 9.45 -1.77 -6.38
N ALA A 84 9.44 -0.45 -6.17
CA ALA A 84 8.24 0.37 -6.35
C ALA A 84 7.69 0.31 -7.80
N LYS A 85 8.57 0.41 -8.80
CA LYS A 85 8.19 0.25 -10.22
C LYS A 85 7.66 -1.14 -10.52
N LYS A 86 8.26 -2.18 -9.95
CA LYS A 86 7.81 -3.57 -10.11
C LYS A 86 6.41 -3.75 -9.53
N HIS A 87 6.12 -3.17 -8.37
CA HIS A 87 4.79 -3.21 -7.77
C HIS A 87 3.73 -2.52 -8.64
N ASN A 88 4.03 -1.29 -9.09
CA ASN A 88 3.11 -0.52 -9.93
C ASN A 88 2.91 -1.12 -11.35
N GLY A 89 3.94 -1.75 -11.91
CA GLY A 89 3.93 -2.32 -13.25
C GLY A 89 3.34 -3.72 -13.37
N LEU A 90 3.21 -4.49 -12.27
CA LEU A 90 2.80 -5.89 -12.34
C LEU A 90 1.34 -6.18 -12.03
N GLY A 91 0.54 -5.21 -11.57
CA GLY A 91 -0.88 -5.46 -11.31
C GLY A 91 -1.10 -6.80 -10.60
N LEU A 92 -0.48 -6.99 -9.42
CA LEU A 92 -0.47 -8.23 -8.62
C LEU A 92 -1.87 -8.76 -8.22
N ARG A 93 -2.94 -8.18 -8.78
CA ARG A 93 -4.31 -8.69 -8.77
C ARG A 93 -4.46 -10.03 -9.51
N THR A 94 -3.51 -10.43 -10.37
CA THR A 94 -3.63 -11.69 -11.13
C THR A 94 -3.37 -12.95 -10.28
N ILE A 95 -2.77 -12.84 -9.09
CA ILE A 95 -2.52 -14.03 -8.25
C ILE A 95 -3.79 -14.48 -7.51
N SER A 96 -4.75 -13.59 -7.23
CA SER A 96 -5.99 -14.00 -6.52
C SER A 96 -7.03 -14.69 -7.41
N MET A 97 -6.92 -14.55 -8.73
CA MET A 97 -7.90 -15.13 -9.67
C MET A 97 -7.69 -16.63 -9.94
N GLY A 98 -6.62 -17.24 -9.42
CA GLY A 98 -6.35 -18.68 -9.54
C GLY A 98 -7.13 -19.57 -8.55
N CYS A 99 -7.50 -19.06 -7.37
CA CYS A 99 -8.19 -19.86 -6.35
C CYS A 99 -9.71 -19.98 -6.54
N GLY A 100 -10.33 -19.06 -7.31
CA GLY A 100 -11.76 -19.12 -7.61
C GLY A 100 -12.14 -20.28 -8.54
N ALA A 101 -11.26 -20.64 -9.47
CA ALA A 101 -11.48 -21.77 -10.38
C ALA A 101 -11.44 -23.13 -9.63
N LEU A 102 -10.64 -23.24 -8.57
CA LEU A 102 -10.55 -24.47 -7.78
C LEU A 102 -11.76 -24.66 -6.86
N THR A 103 -12.37 -23.59 -6.35
CA THR A 103 -13.57 -23.67 -5.49
C THR A 103 -14.83 -24.03 -6.27
N LEU A 104 -14.94 -23.62 -7.55
CA LEU A 104 -16.04 -24.05 -8.43
C LEU A 104 -15.94 -25.52 -8.85
N ALA A 105 -14.72 -26.07 -8.96
CA ALA A 105 -14.52 -27.49 -9.28
C ALA A 105 -14.99 -28.42 -8.13
N ILE A 106 -14.84 -27.98 -6.87
CA ILE A 106 -15.19 -28.77 -5.69
C ILE A 106 -16.67 -28.62 -5.29
N SER A 107 -17.35 -27.56 -5.76
CA SER A 107 -18.77 -27.29 -5.43
C SER A 107 -19.76 -27.79 -6.49
N THR A 108 -19.33 -28.63 -7.43
CA THR A 108 -20.27 -29.34 -8.31
C THR A 108 -21.26 -30.13 -7.44
N PRO A 109 -22.58 -29.89 -7.58
CA PRO A 109 -23.57 -30.57 -6.76
C PRO A 109 -23.53 -32.05 -7.11
N LYS A 110 -23.25 -32.88 -6.11
CA LYS A 110 -23.21 -34.35 -6.17
C LYS A 110 -24.48 -34.96 -6.79
N GLU A 111 -25.58 -34.21 -6.83
CA GLU A 111 -26.85 -34.59 -7.45
C GLU A 111 -26.81 -34.69 -8.98
N ALA A 112 -26.01 -33.86 -9.67
CA ALA A 112 -25.93 -33.91 -11.14
C ALA A 112 -25.23 -35.19 -11.64
N VAL A 113 -24.27 -35.72 -10.86
CA VAL A 113 -23.56 -36.97 -11.20
C VAL A 113 -24.46 -38.18 -10.96
N LEU A 114 -25.35 -38.14 -9.95
CA LEU A 114 -26.29 -39.22 -9.64
C LEU A 114 -27.39 -39.38 -10.70
N GLN A 115 -27.90 -38.28 -11.26
CA GLN A 115 -28.88 -38.36 -12.36
C GLN A 115 -28.27 -38.89 -13.66
N CYS A 116 -27.03 -38.52 -13.98
CA CYS A 116 -26.32 -39.07 -15.14
C CYS A 116 -26.01 -40.57 -15.00
N ALA A 117 -25.73 -41.06 -13.78
CA ALA A 117 -25.49 -42.48 -13.55
C ALA A 117 -26.76 -43.33 -13.66
N LEU A 118 -27.93 -42.81 -13.26
CA LEU A 118 -29.21 -43.51 -13.38
C LEU A 118 -29.72 -43.59 -14.83
N TYR A 119 -29.39 -42.61 -15.68
CA TYR A 119 -29.79 -42.62 -17.10
C TYR A 119 -28.99 -43.61 -17.96
N VAL A 120 -27.81 -44.03 -17.51
CA VAL A 120 -26.97 -45.03 -18.21
C VAL A 120 -27.34 -46.47 -17.82
N LEU A 121 -28.11 -46.66 -16.75
CA LEU A 121 -28.54 -47.96 -16.22
C LEU A 121 -30.01 -48.30 -16.52
N CYS A 122 -30.74 -47.44 -17.23
CA CYS A 122 -32.07 -47.72 -17.81
C CYS A 122 -31.95 -47.90 -19.33
#